data_AF-A0A9C8SYP1-F1
#
_entry.id   AF-A0A9C8SYP1-F1
#
_cell.length_a   1.000
_cell.length_b   1.000
_cell.length_c   1.000
_cell.angle_alpha   90.00
_cell.angle_beta   90.00
_cell.angle_gamma   90.00
#
_symmetry.space_group_name_H-M   'P 1'
#
loop_
_entity.id
_entity.type
_entity.pdbx_description
1 polymer ?
#
loop_
_entity_poly.entity_id
_entity_poly.type
_entity_poly.pdbx_seq_one_letter_code
_entity_poly.pdbx_strand_id
1 'polypeptide(L)'
;MKKLTVCIFPDTVPRDDVLFPLVQVFDHIVYCQAVENMGPEDMNLSALGEELVRKQLCIFFAPAPLGENRERFLALIRDLRSRRDDYASQLGNLSLAGLGQPLPGRQETGSSIISSLLRSSGIEEKSKQERELLLWQARLVLQLAEIYDEEQARVEQELEKISSLQDSLFAELREETGEDFPLTRKLHAISTLTDNQLSLRLKAWTRLYFLGTCEPDPPDLYVTTGRDGLDRLEEQYERRTGSAPKQLGRIALPGRPLPAADPVEQRDRFRDQVRELLAGLTDLVTEPAAAEAAARDRFPADHSPWAETLEQVYPAPACGRRVLELVHFPDLSDRELFLETFAREPGTLQAEVHGGDKKGLLVGHLG
;
A
#
# COMPACT_ATOMS: atom_id res chain seq x y z
N MET A 1 27.58 4.02 0.67
CA MET A 1 26.50 3.73 -0.30
C MET A 1 25.28 4.52 0.13
N LYS A 2 24.55 5.12 -0.81
CA LYS A 2 23.27 5.77 -0.50
C LYS A 2 22.32 4.69 0.03
N LYS A 3 21.61 4.99 1.11
CA LYS A 3 20.57 4.09 1.63
C LYS A 3 19.33 4.23 0.77
N LEU A 4 18.82 3.12 0.25
CA LEU A 4 17.59 3.14 -0.54
C LEU A 4 16.39 3.08 0.38
N THR A 5 15.48 4.03 0.20
CA THR A 5 14.21 4.09 0.94
C THR A 5 13.05 3.80 0.00
N VAL A 6 12.22 2.83 0.37
CA VAL A 6 11.02 2.48 -0.38
C VAL A 6 9.78 2.85 0.41
N CYS A 7 8.77 3.42 -0.24
CA CYS A 7 7.47 3.68 0.37
C CYS A 7 6.41 2.74 -0.20
N ILE A 8 5.65 2.08 0.67
CA ILE A 8 4.56 1.19 0.24
C ILE A 8 3.28 2.00 0.04
N PHE A 9 2.58 1.73 -1.06
CA PHE A 9 1.42 2.47 -1.52
C PHE A 9 0.46 1.54 -2.30
N PRO A 10 -0.88 1.67 -2.16
CA PRO A 10 -1.64 2.52 -1.23
C PRO A 10 -1.98 1.82 0.10
N ASP A 11 -1.35 0.67 0.38
CA ASP A 11 -1.62 -0.11 1.58
C ASP A 11 -1.32 0.69 2.85
N THR A 12 -2.25 0.62 3.81
CA THR A 12 -2.19 1.29 5.11
C THR A 12 -1.70 0.36 6.22
N VAL A 13 -1.83 -0.95 6.03
CA VAL A 13 -1.52 -1.98 7.03
C VAL A 13 -0.30 -2.79 6.60
N PRO A 14 0.73 -2.91 7.45
CA PRO A 14 1.89 -3.73 7.14
C PRO A 14 1.55 -5.21 7.06
N ARG A 15 1.98 -5.86 5.98
CA ARG A 15 1.83 -7.32 5.79
C ARG A 15 3.19 -7.99 5.62
N ASP A 16 3.36 -9.15 6.23
CA ASP A 16 4.62 -9.90 6.23
C ASP A 16 5.05 -10.33 4.83
N ASP A 17 4.07 -10.69 3.99
CA ASP A 17 4.29 -11.10 2.61
C ASP A 17 4.80 -9.95 1.73
N VAL A 18 4.65 -8.69 2.16
CA VAL A 18 5.18 -7.49 1.50
C VAL A 18 6.48 -7.01 2.14
N LEU A 19 6.50 -6.94 3.48
CA LEU A 19 7.65 -6.51 4.27
C LEU A 19 8.88 -7.40 4.03
N PHE A 20 8.70 -8.71 4.12
CA PHE A 20 9.80 -9.66 4.10
C PHE A 20 10.57 -9.69 2.78
N PRO A 21 9.92 -9.73 1.59
CA PRO A 21 10.65 -9.65 0.32
C PRO A 21 11.42 -8.34 0.17
N LEU A 22 10.81 -7.21 0.53
CA LEU A 22 11.37 -5.88 0.29
C LEU A 22 12.57 -5.57 1.19
N VAL A 23 12.59 -6.07 2.43
CA VAL A 23 13.68 -5.77 3.38
C VAL A 23 15.01 -6.39 2.95
N GLN A 24 14.97 -7.38 2.05
CA GLN A 24 16.17 -7.97 1.45
C GLN A 24 16.91 -6.98 0.56
N VAL A 25 16.17 -6.07 -0.07
CA VAL A 25 16.67 -5.14 -1.08
C VAL A 25 16.88 -3.75 -0.51
N PHE A 26 15.89 -3.23 0.22
CA PHE A 26 15.89 -1.86 0.71
C PHE A 26 16.48 -1.76 2.12
N ASP A 27 17.13 -0.62 2.40
CA ASP A 27 17.68 -0.35 3.73
C ASP A 27 16.55 0.00 4.70
N HIS A 28 15.59 0.78 4.22
CA HIS A 28 14.44 1.23 4.98
C HIS A 28 13.16 1.08 4.15
N ILE A 29 12.16 0.44 4.74
CA ILE A 29 10.78 0.38 4.24
C ILE A 29 9.98 1.41 5.01
N VAL A 30 9.30 2.29 4.29
CA VAL A 30 8.42 3.31 4.83
C VAL A 30 6.98 2.85 4.62
N TYR A 31 6.26 2.69 5.73
CA TYR A 31 4.82 2.52 5.74
C TYR A 31 4.15 3.83 6.10
N CYS A 32 3.18 4.23 5.29
CA CYS A 32 2.48 5.45 5.57
C CYS A 32 1.25 5.25 6.44
N GLN A 33 1.09 6.18 7.37
CA GLN A 33 0.00 6.20 8.33
C GLN A 33 -0.84 7.45 8.14
N ALA A 34 -2.14 7.31 8.30
CA ALA A 34 -3.03 8.47 8.26
C ALA A 34 -2.84 9.38 9.49
N VAL A 35 -2.35 8.84 10.60
CA VAL A 35 -2.17 9.56 11.87
C VAL A 35 -0.76 9.35 12.40
N GLU A 36 -0.16 10.42 12.93
CA GLU A 36 1.19 10.40 13.50
C GLU A 36 1.26 9.80 14.91
N ASN A 37 2.45 9.29 15.27
CA ASN A 37 2.77 8.77 16.60
C ASN A 37 1.77 7.71 17.08
N MET A 38 1.37 6.80 16.20
CA MET A 38 0.69 5.57 16.58
C MET A 38 1.73 4.63 17.19
N GLY A 39 1.45 4.07 18.36
CA GLY A 39 2.38 3.11 18.97
C GLY A 39 2.43 1.82 18.18
N PRO A 40 3.52 1.03 18.25
CA PRO A 40 3.53 -0.33 17.72
C PRO A 40 2.47 -1.22 18.36
N GLU A 41 2.00 -0.90 19.57
CA GLU A 41 0.88 -1.58 20.24
C GLU A 41 -0.48 -1.26 19.61
N ASP A 42 -0.62 -0.10 18.95
CA ASP A 42 -1.84 0.30 18.24
C ASP A 42 -1.90 -0.30 16.82
N MET A 43 -0.77 -0.82 16.35
CA MET A 43 -0.64 -1.47 15.05
C MET A 43 -0.64 -2.96 15.30
N ASN A 44 -1.61 -3.69 14.74
CA ASN A 44 -1.68 -5.15 14.83
C ASN A 44 -0.55 -5.80 14.01
N LEU A 45 0.71 -5.59 14.40
CA LEU A 45 1.91 -6.08 13.74
C LEU A 45 2.12 -7.55 14.08
N SER A 46 2.66 -8.29 13.12
CA SER A 46 3.21 -9.62 13.37
C SER A 46 4.50 -9.53 14.19
N ALA A 47 4.95 -10.67 14.72
CA ALA A 47 6.26 -10.77 15.38
C ALA A 47 7.41 -10.30 14.46
N LEU A 48 7.30 -10.58 13.15
CA LEU A 48 8.27 -10.12 12.15
C LEU A 48 8.21 -8.59 12.00
N GLY A 49 7.01 -8.02 11.88
CA GLY A 49 6.80 -6.58 11.78
C GLY A 49 7.38 -5.83 12.98
N GLU A 50 7.09 -6.28 14.20
CA GLU A 50 7.65 -5.71 15.43
C GLU A 50 9.18 -5.72 15.44
N GLU A 51 9.78 -6.83 15.01
CA GLU A 51 11.23 -6.97 14.94
C GLU A 51 11.85 -6.01 13.92
N LEU A 52 11.26 -5.91 12.73
CA LEU A 52 11.72 -4.98 11.68
C LEU A 52 11.63 -3.53 12.14
N VAL A 53 10.58 -3.15 12.87
CA VAL A 53 10.44 -1.82 13.48
C VAL A 53 11.52 -1.59 14.54
N ARG A 54 11.73 -2.57 15.44
CA ARG A 54 12.76 -2.51 16.49
C ARG A 54 14.17 -2.31 15.92
N LYS A 55 14.46 -2.92 14.77
CA LYS A 55 15.73 -2.81 14.05
C LYS A 55 15.81 -1.59 13.12
N GLN A 56 14.80 -0.73 13.10
CA GLN A 56 14.69 0.45 12.21
C GLN A 56 14.73 0.11 10.71
N LEU A 57 14.29 -1.10 10.34
CA LEU A 57 14.16 -1.54 8.96
C LEU A 57 12.78 -1.20 8.38
N CYS A 58 11.76 -1.12 9.24
CA CYS A 58 10.44 -0.59 8.93
C CYS A 58 10.23 0.72 9.70
N ILE A 59 9.88 1.79 9.01
CA ILE A 59 9.67 3.13 9.55
C ILE A 59 8.26 3.56 9.21
N PHE A 60 7.55 4.13 10.18
CA PHE A 60 6.24 4.71 9.94
C PHE A 60 6.34 6.20 9.67
N PHE A 61 5.64 6.66 8.65
CA PHE A 61 5.61 8.05 8.26
C PHE A 61 4.16 8.55 8.09
N ALA A 62 3.83 9.67 8.72
CA ALA A 62 2.52 10.30 8.59
C ALA A 62 2.64 11.56 7.72
N PRO A 63 2.27 11.50 6.42
CA PRO A 63 2.28 12.68 5.57
C PRO A 63 1.27 13.71 6.07
N ALA A 64 1.69 14.97 6.16
CA ALA A 64 0.95 16.05 6.81
C ALA A 64 0.53 15.67 8.25
N PRO A 65 1.38 15.87 9.26
CA PRO A 65 0.97 15.62 10.64
C PRO A 65 -0.24 16.48 11.06
N LEU A 66 -1.03 16.00 12.02
CA LEU A 66 -2.22 16.70 12.54
C LEU A 66 -1.85 17.76 13.60
N GLY A 67 -0.70 17.61 14.25
CA GLY A 67 -0.22 18.51 15.29
C GLY A 67 -1.23 18.63 16.43
N GLU A 68 -1.62 19.87 16.75
CA GLU A 68 -2.56 20.19 17.84
C GLU A 68 -3.93 19.53 17.68
N ASN A 69 -4.33 19.17 16.45
CA ASN A 69 -5.62 18.57 16.17
C ASN A 69 -5.66 17.05 16.33
N ARG A 70 -4.53 16.41 16.65
CA ARG A 70 -4.40 14.95 16.73
C ARG A 70 -5.38 14.33 17.72
N GLU A 71 -5.45 14.83 18.94
CA GLU A 71 -6.29 14.25 20.00
C GLU A 71 -7.78 14.30 19.64
N ARG A 72 -8.20 15.38 18.99
CA ARG A 72 -9.57 15.56 18.50
C ARG A 72 -9.91 14.55 17.42
N PHE A 73 -8.99 14.32 16.48
CA PHE A 73 -9.16 13.31 15.44
C PHE A 73 -9.23 11.90 16.04
N LEU A 74 -8.35 11.57 17.00
CA LEU A 74 -8.38 10.28 17.69
C LEU A 74 -9.65 10.07 18.53
N ALA A 75 -10.22 11.12 19.10
CA ALA A 75 -11.52 11.06 19.75
C ALA A 75 -12.63 10.70 18.74
N LEU A 76 -12.64 11.33 17.56
CA LEU A 76 -13.57 10.99 16.48
C LEU A 76 -13.43 9.53 16.03
N ILE A 77 -12.20 9.03 15.84
CA ILE A 77 -11.98 7.62 15.45
C ILE A 77 -12.47 6.67 16.53
N ARG A 78 -12.25 6.97 17.82
CA ARG A 78 -12.77 6.16 18.93
C ARG A 78 -14.30 6.15 18.95
N ASP A 79 -14.93 7.29 18.73
CA ASP A 79 -16.38 7.40 18.65
C ASP A 79 -16.93 6.59 17.47
N LEU A 80 -16.27 6.65 16.30
CA LEU A 80 -16.62 5.86 15.13
C LEU A 80 -16.50 4.36 15.39
N ARG A 81 -15.41 3.90 16.04
CA ARG A 81 -15.23 2.50 16.44
C ARG A 81 -16.28 2.04 17.45
N SER A 82 -16.76 2.93 18.32
CA SER A 82 -17.79 2.60 19.33
C SER A 82 -19.21 2.46 18.76
N ARG A 83 -19.52 3.12 17.62
CA ARG A 83 -20.83 3.11 16.95
C ARG A 83 -20.78 2.34 15.63
N ARG A 84 -20.12 1.18 15.67
CA ARG A 84 -19.70 0.38 14.51
C ARG A 84 -20.85 0.04 13.55
N ASP A 85 -22.02 -0.34 14.08
CA ASP A 85 -23.17 -0.78 13.27
C ASP A 85 -23.83 0.36 12.48
N ASP A 86 -23.94 1.55 13.08
CA ASP A 86 -24.54 2.72 12.43
C ASP A 86 -23.64 3.25 11.31
N TYR A 87 -22.32 3.17 11.48
CA TYR A 87 -21.35 3.69 10.51
C TYR A 87 -20.99 2.69 9.41
N ALA A 88 -21.01 1.38 9.66
CA ALA A 88 -20.87 0.38 8.61
C ALA A 88 -21.97 0.54 7.53
N SER A 89 -23.20 0.89 7.94
CA SER A 89 -24.27 1.23 7.02
C SER A 89 -24.01 2.52 6.22
N GLN A 90 -23.40 3.54 6.83
CA GLN A 90 -23.03 4.81 6.19
C GLN A 90 -21.79 4.67 5.28
N LEU A 91 -20.85 3.79 5.62
CA LEU A 91 -19.70 3.40 4.82
C LEU A 91 -20.11 2.56 3.61
N GLY A 92 -21.04 1.62 3.81
CA GLY A 92 -21.73 0.95 2.73
C GLY A 92 -22.39 1.97 1.80
N ASN A 93 -23.05 2.99 2.34
CA ASN A 93 -23.63 4.08 1.56
C ASN A 93 -22.58 4.99 0.89
N LEU A 94 -21.39 5.20 1.47
CA LEU A 94 -20.29 5.92 0.83
C LEU A 94 -19.69 5.13 -0.35
N SER A 95 -19.54 3.81 -0.17
CA SER A 95 -19.11 2.89 -1.23
C SER A 95 -20.17 2.78 -2.34
N LEU A 96 -21.47 2.75 -1.97
CA LEU A 96 -22.61 2.71 -2.89
C LEU A 96 -22.90 4.07 -3.57
N ALA A 97 -22.68 5.20 -2.89
CA ALA A 97 -22.77 6.53 -3.49
C ALA A 97 -21.63 6.76 -4.50
N GLY A 98 -20.51 6.03 -4.37
CA GLY A 98 -19.47 5.93 -5.39
C GLY A 98 -19.79 4.95 -6.53
N LEU A 99 -20.78 4.05 -6.36
CA LEU A 99 -21.21 3.07 -7.37
C LEU A 99 -22.34 3.55 -8.29
N GLY A 100 -23.00 4.67 -7.98
CA GLY A 100 -24.18 5.13 -8.73
C GLY A 100 -23.91 6.34 -9.61
N GLN A 101 -24.28 6.27 -10.89
CA GLN A 101 -24.77 7.47 -11.56
C GLN A 101 -25.82 8.15 -10.66
N PRO A 102 -25.85 9.49 -10.58
CA PRO A 102 -26.77 10.18 -9.70
C PRO A 102 -28.21 9.80 -10.06
N LEU A 103 -28.85 8.99 -9.22
CA LEU A 103 -30.29 8.79 -9.27
C LEU A 103 -30.96 10.14 -8.96
N PRO A 104 -31.93 10.60 -9.76
CA PRO A 104 -32.60 11.87 -9.52
C PRO A 104 -33.32 11.80 -8.16
N GLY A 105 -32.90 12.62 -7.20
CA GLY A 105 -33.58 12.78 -5.90
C GLY A 105 -32.78 12.42 -4.66
N ARG A 106 -31.53 11.93 -4.76
CA ARG A 106 -30.64 11.70 -3.60
C ARG A 106 -29.24 12.26 -3.85
N GLN A 107 -29.09 13.58 -3.70
CA GLN A 107 -27.82 14.30 -3.88
C GLN A 107 -27.03 14.43 -2.57
N GLU A 108 -26.73 13.33 -1.90
CA GLU A 108 -25.64 13.34 -0.92
C GLU A 108 -24.40 12.74 -1.59
N THR A 109 -23.49 13.60 -2.05
CA THR A 109 -22.18 13.17 -2.51
C THR A 109 -21.41 12.59 -1.33
N GLY A 110 -20.53 11.60 -1.55
CA GLY A 110 -19.75 11.03 -0.44
C GLY A 110 -18.91 12.09 0.32
N SER A 111 -18.52 13.17 -0.35
CA SER A 111 -17.92 14.36 0.29
C SER A 111 -18.89 15.10 1.21
N SER A 112 -20.18 15.14 0.91
CA SER A 112 -21.23 15.73 1.75
C SER A 112 -21.39 14.98 3.07
N ILE A 113 -21.44 13.64 3.02
CA ILE A 113 -21.52 12.79 4.21
C ILE A 113 -20.30 13.01 5.09
N ILE A 114 -19.09 12.97 4.50
CA ILE A 114 -17.84 13.21 5.24
C ILE A 114 -17.82 14.63 5.83
N SER A 115 -18.23 15.65 5.07
CA SER A 115 -18.28 17.03 5.57
C SER A 115 -19.28 17.20 6.72
N SER A 116 -20.40 16.48 6.71
CA SER A 116 -21.39 16.47 7.80
C SER A 116 -20.79 15.87 9.09
N LEU A 117 -20.03 14.78 8.98
CA LEU A 117 -19.32 14.17 10.11
C LEU A 117 -18.22 15.08 10.70
N LEU A 118 -17.53 15.82 9.85
CA LEU A 118 -16.52 16.79 10.29
C LEU A 118 -17.17 18.01 10.97
N ARG A 119 -18.33 18.48 10.45
CA ARG A 119 -19.10 19.58 11.04
C ARG A 119 -19.74 19.20 12.39
N SER A 120 -20.29 18.00 12.53
CA SER A 120 -20.85 17.52 13.80
C SER A 120 -19.79 17.45 14.91
N SER A 121 -18.53 17.25 14.53
CA SER A 121 -17.37 17.25 15.43
C SER A 121 -16.81 18.65 15.71
N GLY A 122 -17.43 19.72 15.18
CA GLY A 122 -17.13 21.13 15.46
C GLY A 122 -16.00 21.75 14.62
N ILE A 123 -15.67 21.19 13.46
CA ILE A 123 -14.61 21.72 12.58
C ILE A 123 -15.26 22.80 11.67
N GLU A 124 -14.99 24.08 11.95
CA GLU A 124 -15.56 25.20 11.17
C GLU A 124 -14.92 25.34 9.77
N GLU A 125 -15.58 26.10 8.89
CA GLU A 125 -15.23 26.40 7.48
C GLU A 125 -14.92 27.92 7.32
N LYS A 126 -13.65 28.27 7.12
CA LYS A 126 -13.07 29.61 6.92
C LYS A 126 -11.90 29.44 5.97
N SER A 127 -12.12 29.73 4.69
CA SER A 127 -11.22 29.81 3.51
C SER A 127 -9.75 29.33 3.54
N LYS A 128 -8.95 29.52 4.59
CA LYS A 128 -7.69 28.76 4.82
C LYS A 128 -7.94 27.26 5.14
N GLN A 129 -9.17 26.92 5.51
CA GLN A 129 -9.60 25.60 5.95
C GLN A 129 -9.96 24.63 4.81
N GLU A 130 -10.07 25.04 3.54
CA GLU A 130 -10.43 24.08 2.48
C GLU A 130 -9.35 23.00 2.28
N ARG A 131 -8.08 23.40 2.25
CA ARG A 131 -6.94 22.46 2.15
C ARG A 131 -6.86 21.58 3.40
N GLU A 132 -6.98 22.16 4.59
CA GLU A 132 -6.99 21.41 5.85
C GLU A 132 -8.15 20.42 5.90
N LEU A 133 -9.35 20.86 5.50
CA LEU A 133 -10.54 20.02 5.40
C LEU A 133 -10.31 18.86 4.42
N LEU A 134 -9.74 19.10 3.24
CA LEU A 134 -9.41 18.04 2.28
C LEU A 134 -8.41 17.02 2.86
N LEU A 135 -7.40 17.48 3.62
CA LEU A 135 -6.46 16.58 4.30
C LEU A 135 -7.16 15.79 5.42
N TRP A 136 -8.05 16.42 6.18
CA TRP A 136 -8.87 15.74 7.19
C TRP A 136 -9.79 14.69 6.56
N GLN A 137 -10.46 15.02 5.47
CA GLN A 137 -11.28 14.08 4.71
C GLN A 137 -10.45 12.91 4.20
N ALA A 138 -9.26 13.17 3.66
CA ALA A 138 -8.34 12.13 3.21
C ALA A 138 -7.95 11.19 4.36
N ARG A 139 -7.56 11.72 5.54
CA ARG A 139 -7.25 10.87 6.71
C ARG A 139 -8.44 10.05 7.15
N LEU A 140 -9.63 10.64 7.18
CA LEU A 140 -10.84 9.93 7.57
C LEU A 140 -11.13 8.77 6.61
N VAL A 141 -11.02 8.99 5.30
CA VAL A 141 -11.18 7.93 4.28
C VAL A 141 -10.20 6.77 4.52
N LEU A 142 -8.94 7.06 4.83
CA LEU A 142 -7.93 6.03 5.11
C LEU A 142 -8.22 5.26 6.40
N GLN A 143 -8.61 5.96 7.48
CA GLN A 143 -8.96 5.31 8.75
C GLN A 143 -10.22 4.45 8.63
N LEU A 144 -11.21 4.90 7.87
CA LEU A 144 -12.41 4.11 7.60
C LEU A 144 -12.08 2.87 6.75
N ALA A 145 -11.16 3.00 5.80
CA ALA A 145 -10.63 1.88 5.04
C ALA A 145 -9.90 0.85 5.93
N GLU A 146 -9.07 1.31 6.88
CA GLU A 146 -8.42 0.43 7.86
C GLU A 146 -9.43 -0.32 8.73
N ILE A 147 -10.44 0.37 9.27
CA ILE A 147 -11.52 -0.26 10.06
C ILE A 147 -12.25 -1.31 9.22
N TYR A 148 -12.55 -1.00 7.95
CA TYR A 148 -13.21 -1.93 7.04
C TYR A 148 -12.35 -3.18 6.76
N ASP A 149 -11.04 -3.02 6.55
CA ASP A 149 -10.13 -4.14 6.33
C ASP A 149 -10.04 -5.04 7.58
N GLU A 150 -9.99 -4.45 8.78
CA GLU A 150 -10.06 -5.19 10.05
C GLU A 150 -11.36 -5.98 10.19
N GLU A 151 -12.50 -5.40 9.80
CA GLU A 151 -13.79 -6.10 9.78
C GLU A 151 -13.77 -7.28 8.81
N GLN A 152 -13.31 -7.04 7.58
CA GLN A 152 -13.28 -8.04 6.53
C GLN A 152 -12.38 -9.22 6.91
N ALA A 153 -11.18 -8.94 7.43
CA ALA A 153 -10.27 -9.97 7.91
C ALA A 153 -10.88 -10.78 9.06
N ARG A 154 -11.62 -10.13 9.97
CA ARG A 154 -12.33 -10.82 11.05
C ARG A 154 -13.44 -11.73 10.50
N VAL A 155 -14.24 -11.24 9.56
CA VAL A 155 -15.30 -12.03 8.92
C VAL A 155 -14.70 -13.24 8.18
N GLU A 156 -13.62 -13.04 7.43
CA GLU A 156 -12.90 -14.11 6.76
C GLU A 156 -12.39 -15.16 7.75
N GLN A 157 -11.81 -14.74 8.87
CA GLN A 157 -11.35 -15.66 9.91
C GLN A 157 -12.51 -16.42 10.58
N GLU A 158 -13.65 -15.77 10.81
CA GLU A 158 -14.85 -16.42 11.34
C GLU A 158 -15.43 -17.43 10.33
N LEU A 159 -15.44 -17.10 9.04
CA LEU A 159 -15.84 -18.00 7.96
C LEU A 159 -14.88 -19.19 7.81
N GLU A 160 -13.58 -18.98 7.93
CA GLU A 160 -12.58 -20.06 7.89
C GLU A 160 -12.76 -21.01 9.08
N LYS A 161 -13.03 -20.49 10.29
CA LYS A 161 -13.38 -21.32 11.45
C LYS A 161 -14.64 -22.13 11.19
N ILE A 162 -15.68 -21.52 10.63
CA ILE A 162 -16.91 -22.23 10.26
C ILE A 162 -16.62 -23.31 9.21
N SER A 163 -15.82 -23.02 8.19
CA SER A 163 -15.42 -23.99 7.17
C SER A 163 -14.64 -25.15 7.78
N SER A 164 -13.68 -24.87 8.67
CA SER A 164 -12.90 -25.91 9.34
C SER A 164 -13.77 -26.80 10.25
N LEU A 165 -14.77 -26.22 10.92
CA LEU A 165 -15.74 -26.95 11.72
C LEU A 165 -16.69 -27.77 10.84
N GLN A 166 -17.12 -27.23 9.70
CA GLN A 166 -17.88 -27.98 8.72
C GLN A 166 -17.06 -29.16 8.22
N ASP A 167 -15.80 -28.95 7.82
CA ASP A 167 -14.93 -30.02 7.35
C ASP A 167 -14.68 -31.08 8.43
N SER A 168 -14.54 -30.69 9.71
CA SER A 168 -14.40 -31.64 10.82
C SER A 168 -15.69 -32.43 11.07
N LEU A 169 -16.85 -31.76 11.09
CA LEU A 169 -18.15 -32.41 11.26
C LEU A 169 -18.48 -33.31 10.06
N PHE A 170 -18.13 -32.91 8.84
CA PHE A 170 -18.27 -33.75 7.65
C PHE A 170 -17.28 -34.92 7.68
N ALA A 171 -16.06 -34.75 8.19
CA ALA A 171 -15.13 -35.85 8.40
C ALA A 171 -15.67 -36.85 9.43
N GLU A 172 -16.22 -36.36 10.55
CA GLU A 172 -16.89 -37.19 11.58
C GLU A 172 -18.13 -37.91 11.02
N LEU A 173 -18.90 -37.28 10.14
CA LEU A 173 -20.05 -37.91 9.47
C LEU A 173 -19.65 -38.88 8.35
N ARG A 174 -18.50 -38.67 7.70
CA ARG A 174 -17.95 -39.52 6.63
C ARG A 174 -17.30 -40.80 7.14
N GLU A 175 -17.08 -40.95 8.44
CA GLU A 175 -16.76 -42.26 9.03
C GLU A 175 -17.91 -43.28 8.87
N GLU A 176 -19.12 -42.87 8.43
CA GLU A 176 -20.24 -43.80 8.13
C GLU A 176 -20.61 -43.95 6.65
N THR A 177 -20.27 -43.05 5.73
CA THR A 177 -20.50 -43.28 4.29
C THR A 177 -19.52 -42.49 3.43
N GLY A 178 -18.70 -43.22 2.67
CA GLY A 178 -17.69 -42.64 1.80
C GLY A 178 -18.28 -42.07 0.51
N GLU A 179 -18.25 -40.74 0.37
CA GLU A 179 -18.02 -40.03 -0.89
C GLU A 179 -17.77 -38.52 -0.63
N ASP A 180 -16.75 -37.96 -1.27
CA ASP A 180 -16.30 -36.58 -1.09
C ASP A 180 -17.07 -35.59 -2.00
N PHE A 181 -17.64 -34.52 -1.41
CA PHE A 181 -18.27 -33.42 -2.15
C PHE A 181 -17.32 -32.23 -2.34
N PRO A 182 -17.13 -31.71 -3.57
CA PRO A 182 -16.24 -30.59 -3.85
C PRO A 182 -17.02 -29.26 -3.87
N LEU A 183 -17.38 -28.71 -2.70
CA LEU A 183 -18.00 -27.36 -2.62
C LEU A 183 -17.11 -26.30 -1.95
N THR A 184 -16.12 -26.69 -1.14
CA THR A 184 -15.35 -25.77 -0.28
C THR A 184 -14.20 -25.03 -0.97
N ARG A 185 -13.77 -25.44 -2.17
CA ARG A 185 -12.60 -24.84 -2.84
C ARG A 185 -12.82 -23.48 -3.51
N LYS A 186 -14.05 -22.96 -3.57
CA LYS A 186 -14.36 -21.73 -4.35
C LYS A 186 -14.56 -20.45 -3.54
N LEU A 187 -14.36 -20.46 -2.22
CA LEU A 187 -14.51 -19.25 -1.40
C LEU A 187 -13.19 -18.52 -1.09
N HIS A 188 -12.03 -19.08 -1.42
CA HIS A 188 -10.72 -18.51 -1.07
C HIS A 188 -10.14 -17.47 -2.06
N ALA A 189 -10.96 -16.91 -2.94
CA ALA A 189 -10.46 -15.94 -3.91
C ALA A 189 -11.48 -14.84 -4.18
N ILE A 190 -11.77 -13.99 -3.20
CA ILE A 190 -12.13 -12.57 -3.40
C ILE A 190 -11.75 -11.84 -2.11
N SER A 191 -10.48 -11.45 -1.99
CA SER A 191 -10.03 -10.34 -1.14
C SER A 191 -9.47 -9.26 -2.05
N THR A 192 -10.22 -8.93 -3.10
CA THR A 192 -9.91 -7.81 -3.97
C THR A 192 -10.66 -6.61 -3.40
N LEU A 193 -9.91 -5.60 -2.93
CA LEU A 193 -10.46 -4.26 -2.75
C LEU A 193 -11.31 -3.93 -3.97
N THR A 194 -12.54 -3.48 -3.77
CA THR A 194 -13.33 -3.01 -4.91
C THR A 194 -12.59 -1.84 -5.56
N ASP A 195 -12.58 -1.74 -6.90
CA ASP A 195 -11.91 -0.67 -7.66
C ASP A 195 -12.18 0.73 -7.09
N ASN A 196 -13.38 0.93 -6.55
CA ASN A 196 -13.81 2.18 -5.92
C ASN A 196 -13.10 2.46 -4.58
N GLN A 197 -12.95 1.46 -3.71
CA GLN A 197 -12.23 1.60 -2.45
C GLN A 197 -10.75 1.90 -2.72
N LEU A 198 -10.15 1.19 -3.68
CA LEU A 198 -8.78 1.46 -4.11
C LEU A 198 -8.65 2.90 -4.63
N SER A 199 -9.55 3.35 -5.51
CA SER A 199 -9.55 4.72 -6.03
C SER A 199 -9.67 5.79 -4.93
N LEU A 200 -10.48 5.55 -3.90
CA LEU A 200 -10.63 6.46 -2.76
C LEU A 200 -9.34 6.53 -1.92
N ARG A 201 -8.68 5.40 -1.68
CA ARG A 201 -7.39 5.34 -0.97
C ARG A 201 -6.29 6.04 -1.75
N LEU A 202 -6.16 5.76 -3.05
CA LEU A 202 -5.20 6.40 -3.95
C LEU A 202 -5.36 7.92 -3.94
N LYS A 203 -6.61 8.40 -4.02
CA LYS A 203 -6.95 9.83 -3.94
C LYS A 203 -6.61 10.43 -2.59
N ALA A 204 -6.96 9.76 -1.49
CA ALA A 204 -6.68 10.22 -0.14
C ALA A 204 -5.17 10.33 0.12
N TRP A 205 -4.41 9.30 -0.22
CA TRP A 205 -2.95 9.32 -0.11
C TRP A 205 -2.32 10.42 -0.94
N THR A 206 -2.71 10.53 -2.21
CA THR A 206 -2.21 11.58 -3.11
C THR A 206 -2.43 12.97 -2.51
N ARG A 207 -3.59 13.21 -1.89
CA ARG A 207 -3.85 14.48 -1.18
C ARG A 207 -2.90 14.68 0.01
N LEU A 208 -2.70 13.65 0.83
CA LEU A 208 -1.81 13.78 2.00
C LEU A 208 -0.35 14.03 1.61
N TYR A 209 0.19 13.32 0.62
CA TYR A 209 1.56 13.49 0.17
C TYR A 209 1.80 14.85 -0.50
N PHE A 210 0.95 15.21 -1.45
CA PHE A 210 1.26 16.28 -2.39
C PHE A 210 0.50 17.59 -2.13
N LEU A 211 -0.57 17.53 -1.34
CA LEU A 211 -1.22 18.71 -0.76
C LEU A 211 -0.87 18.87 0.72
N GLY A 212 -0.08 17.98 1.33
CA GLY A 212 0.43 18.14 2.69
C GLY A 212 1.66 19.06 2.76
N THR A 213 2.09 19.39 3.97
CA THR A 213 3.51 19.67 4.23
C THR A 213 4.18 18.33 4.50
N CYS A 214 5.11 17.93 3.64
CA CYS A 214 5.84 16.68 3.74
C CYS A 214 7.28 16.99 4.10
N GLU A 215 7.64 16.76 5.36
CA GLU A 215 9.03 16.59 5.80
C GLU A 215 9.06 15.18 6.40
N PRO A 216 9.93 14.26 5.94
CA PRO A 216 11.17 14.44 5.18
C PRO A 216 11.04 14.26 3.65
N ASP A 217 12.19 14.25 2.96
CA ASP A 217 12.36 14.08 1.51
C ASP A 217 11.55 12.92 0.92
N PRO A 218 11.12 13.02 -0.35
CA PRO A 218 10.36 11.96 -1.02
C PRO A 218 11.16 10.64 -1.06
N PRO A 219 10.47 9.49 -0.98
CA PRO A 219 11.12 8.19 -1.08
C PRO A 219 11.81 8.00 -2.43
N ASP A 220 12.84 7.16 -2.48
CA ASP A 220 13.54 6.85 -3.73
C ASP A 220 12.66 6.00 -4.68
N LEU A 221 11.74 5.22 -4.12
CA LEU A 221 10.86 4.30 -4.85
C LEU A 221 9.50 4.19 -4.15
N TYR A 222 8.43 4.16 -4.93
CA TYR A 222 7.10 3.75 -4.46
C TYR A 222 6.84 2.29 -4.84
N VAL A 223 6.34 1.46 -3.93
CA VAL A 223 6.00 0.05 -4.22
C VAL A 223 4.51 -0.20 -3.99
N THR A 224 3.89 -0.91 -4.91
CA THR A 224 2.50 -1.35 -4.82
C THR A 224 2.38 -2.86 -5.02
N THR A 225 1.40 -3.47 -4.34
CA THR A 225 1.02 -4.88 -4.59
C THR A 225 -0.19 -5.00 -5.52
N GLY A 226 -0.84 -3.87 -5.84
CA GLY A 226 -2.03 -3.84 -6.69
C GLY A 226 -1.70 -3.31 -8.08
N ARG A 227 -2.06 -4.05 -9.11
CA ARG A 227 -1.73 -3.68 -10.50
C ARG A 227 -2.56 -2.51 -11.02
N ASP A 228 -3.81 -2.39 -10.58
CA ASP A 228 -4.74 -1.35 -11.09
C ASP A 228 -4.23 0.08 -10.83
N GLY A 229 -3.54 0.31 -9.71
CA GLY A 229 -2.94 1.61 -9.39
C GLY A 229 -1.79 1.95 -10.32
N LEU A 230 -0.94 0.97 -10.65
CA LEU A 230 0.15 1.11 -11.60
C LEU A 230 -0.39 1.34 -13.01
N ASP A 231 -1.33 0.51 -13.48
CA ASP A 231 -1.90 0.61 -14.82
C ASP A 231 -2.52 2.00 -15.08
N ARG A 232 -3.17 2.61 -14.06
CA ARG A 232 -3.68 3.99 -14.15
C ARG A 232 -2.58 5.04 -14.30
N LEU A 233 -1.44 4.86 -13.62
CA LEU A 233 -0.28 5.74 -13.78
C LEU A 233 0.33 5.59 -15.17
N GLU A 234 0.46 4.35 -15.68
CA GLU A 234 0.93 4.08 -17.05
C GLU A 234 0.02 4.73 -18.10
N GLU A 235 -1.29 4.56 -17.98
CA GLU A 235 -2.25 5.16 -18.90
C GLU A 235 -2.20 6.70 -18.86
N GLN A 236 -2.15 7.31 -17.68
CA GLN A 236 -2.09 8.77 -17.56
C GLN A 236 -0.75 9.32 -18.08
N TYR A 237 0.35 8.60 -17.86
CA TYR A 237 1.66 8.94 -18.41
C TYR A 237 1.66 8.92 -19.93
N GLU A 238 1.16 7.85 -20.54
CA GLU A 238 1.05 7.69 -21.99
C GLU A 238 0.17 8.78 -22.61
N ARG A 239 -0.96 9.11 -21.97
CA ARG A 239 -1.85 10.19 -22.42
C ARG A 239 -1.15 11.56 -22.44
N ARG A 240 -0.25 11.83 -21.49
CA ARG A 240 0.42 13.14 -21.37
C ARG A 240 1.66 13.25 -22.26
N THR A 241 2.45 12.19 -22.33
CA THR A 241 3.76 12.21 -23.01
C THR A 241 3.72 11.60 -24.41
N GLY A 242 2.68 10.84 -24.74
CA GLY A 242 2.58 10.05 -25.98
C GLY A 242 3.54 8.86 -26.02
N SER A 243 4.22 8.55 -24.91
CA SER A 243 5.22 7.47 -24.81
C SER A 243 4.88 6.53 -23.66
N ALA A 244 5.21 5.25 -23.81
CA ALA A 244 5.06 4.25 -22.76
C ALA A 244 6.11 4.46 -21.65
N PRO A 245 5.78 4.13 -20.39
CA PRO A 245 6.76 4.14 -19.31
C PRO A 245 7.87 3.09 -19.54
N LYS A 246 9.04 3.34 -18.96
CA LYS A 246 10.23 2.51 -19.16
C LYS A 246 10.28 1.37 -18.13
N GLN A 247 10.27 0.13 -18.61
CA GLN A 247 10.48 -1.06 -17.78
C GLN A 247 11.98 -1.24 -17.51
N LEU A 248 12.40 -1.06 -16.25
CA LEU A 248 13.81 -1.13 -15.84
C LEU A 248 14.28 -2.57 -15.58
N GLY A 249 13.40 -3.43 -15.08
CA GLY A 249 13.75 -4.82 -14.79
C GLY A 249 12.78 -5.53 -13.85
N ARG A 250 13.03 -6.83 -13.63
CA ARG A 250 12.25 -7.69 -12.73
C ARG A 250 13.21 -8.39 -11.79
N ILE A 251 12.95 -8.35 -10.49
CA ILE A 251 13.83 -8.90 -9.46
C ILE A 251 13.05 -9.96 -8.68
N ALA A 252 13.55 -11.19 -8.67
CA ALA A 252 12.98 -12.26 -7.86
C ALA A 252 13.35 -12.07 -6.39
N LEU A 253 12.37 -12.11 -5.50
CA LEU A 253 12.52 -11.93 -4.05
C LEU A 253 12.01 -13.17 -3.31
N PRO A 254 12.52 -13.47 -2.11
CA PRO A 254 12.01 -14.58 -1.32
C PRO A 254 10.65 -14.19 -0.75
N GLY A 255 9.67 -15.11 -0.80
CA GLY A 255 8.31 -14.81 -0.34
C GLY A 255 8.16 -14.83 1.18
N ARG A 256 8.89 -15.71 1.87
CA ARG A 256 8.77 -15.95 3.31
C ARG A 256 10.11 -16.33 3.95
N PRO A 257 10.32 -16.04 5.25
CA PRO A 257 11.51 -16.48 5.97
C PRO A 257 11.57 -18.01 6.08
N LEU A 258 12.77 -18.55 6.33
CA LEU A 258 12.88 -19.97 6.67
C LEU A 258 12.31 -20.22 8.08
N PRO A 259 11.53 -21.30 8.31
CA PRO A 259 10.82 -21.51 9.58
C PRO A 259 11.68 -21.59 10.85
N ALA A 260 12.98 -21.86 10.72
CA ALA A 260 13.88 -22.08 11.85
C ALA A 260 15.04 -21.06 11.93
N ALA A 261 15.05 -20.06 11.06
CA ALA A 261 16.10 -19.04 11.02
C ALA A 261 15.59 -17.72 11.63
N ASP A 262 16.49 -16.97 12.27
CA ASP A 262 16.25 -15.56 12.57
C ASP A 262 16.13 -14.78 11.25
N PRO A 263 14.99 -14.13 10.97
CA PRO A 263 14.74 -13.45 9.70
C PRO A 263 15.69 -12.28 9.46
N VAL A 264 16.16 -11.60 10.52
CA VAL A 264 17.07 -10.45 10.42
C VAL A 264 18.49 -10.91 10.16
N GLU A 265 18.97 -11.93 10.87
CA GLU A 265 20.30 -12.50 10.62
C GLU A 265 20.39 -13.11 9.21
N GLN A 266 19.31 -13.77 8.77
CA GLN A 266 19.25 -14.34 7.43
C GLN A 266 19.30 -13.25 6.36
N ARG A 267 18.58 -12.14 6.56
CA ARG A 267 18.61 -10.96 5.69
C ARG A 267 20.01 -10.38 5.61
N ASP A 268 20.66 -10.17 6.76
CA ASP A 268 21.99 -9.54 6.79
C ASP A 268 23.03 -10.41 6.06
N ARG A 269 22.97 -11.73 6.26
CA ARG A 269 23.78 -12.70 5.51
C ARG A 269 23.53 -12.63 4.01
N PHE A 270 22.26 -12.55 3.58
CA PHE A 270 21.93 -12.43 2.17
C PHE A 270 22.50 -11.13 1.58
N ARG A 271 22.25 -9.99 2.22
CA ARG A 271 22.72 -8.66 1.79
C ARG A 271 24.24 -8.57 1.69
N ASP A 272 24.95 -9.26 2.58
CA ASP A 272 26.41 -9.34 2.52
C ASP A 272 26.92 -10.11 1.30
N GLN A 273 26.22 -11.19 0.91
CA GLN A 273 26.57 -11.99 -0.28
C GLN A 273 26.22 -11.26 -1.58
N VAL A 274 25.13 -10.50 -1.62
CA VAL A 274 24.67 -9.77 -2.82
C VAL A 274 25.09 -8.29 -2.83
N ARG A 275 26.07 -7.88 -2.02
CA ARG A 275 26.42 -6.46 -1.81
C ARG A 275 26.74 -5.71 -3.11
N GLU A 276 27.48 -6.32 -4.03
CA GLU A 276 27.83 -5.71 -5.32
C GLU A 276 26.60 -5.58 -6.23
N LEU A 277 25.68 -6.54 -6.19
CA LEU A 277 24.43 -6.50 -6.95
C LEU A 277 23.50 -5.40 -6.40
N LEU A 278 23.42 -5.27 -5.07
CA LEU A 278 22.68 -4.20 -4.41
C LEU A 278 23.25 -2.82 -4.75
N ALA A 279 24.59 -2.69 -4.87
CA ALA A 279 25.21 -1.46 -5.35
C ALA A 279 24.70 -1.07 -6.74
N GLY A 280 24.70 -2.04 -7.66
CA GLY A 280 24.19 -1.82 -9.02
C GLY A 280 22.70 -1.47 -9.06
N LEU A 281 21.90 -2.00 -8.13
CA LEU A 281 20.50 -1.61 -7.98
C LEU A 281 20.36 -0.19 -7.44
N THR A 282 21.18 0.21 -6.47
CA THR A 282 21.22 1.60 -5.97
C THR A 282 21.55 2.59 -7.08
N ASP A 283 22.49 2.25 -7.96
CA ASP A 283 22.84 3.05 -9.13
C ASP A 283 21.66 3.13 -10.11
N LEU A 284 20.95 2.01 -10.35
CA LEU A 284 19.77 1.97 -11.21
C LEU A 284 18.62 2.84 -10.69
N VAL A 285 18.35 2.81 -9.38
CA VAL A 285 17.30 3.61 -8.75
C VAL A 285 17.67 5.10 -8.73
N THR A 286 18.96 5.42 -8.54
CA THR A 286 19.42 6.81 -8.43
C THR A 286 19.58 7.49 -9.79
N GLU A 287 20.04 6.75 -10.81
CA GLU A 287 20.28 7.26 -12.17
C GLU A 287 19.66 6.32 -13.24
N PRO A 288 18.33 6.21 -13.30
CA PRO A 288 17.65 5.25 -14.17
C PRO A 288 17.93 5.49 -15.66
N ALA A 289 18.18 6.74 -16.06
CA ALA A 289 18.48 7.10 -17.45
C ALA A 289 19.87 6.62 -17.93
N ALA A 290 20.86 6.54 -17.03
CA ALA A 290 22.22 6.09 -17.37
C ALA A 290 22.38 4.57 -17.23
N ALA A 291 21.62 3.96 -16.32
CA ALA A 291 21.76 2.55 -15.95
C ALA A 291 20.92 1.58 -16.80
N GLU A 292 20.06 2.06 -17.70
CA GLU A 292 19.12 1.24 -18.49
C GLU A 292 19.82 0.12 -19.30
N ALA A 293 20.97 0.42 -19.92
CA ALA A 293 21.73 -0.56 -20.68
C ALA A 293 22.46 -1.60 -19.80
N ALA A 294 22.82 -1.23 -18.57
CA ALA A 294 23.56 -2.10 -17.64
C ALA A 294 22.64 -2.96 -16.76
N ALA A 295 21.39 -2.55 -16.55
CA ALA A 295 20.43 -3.21 -15.68
C ALA A 295 19.86 -4.50 -16.28
N ARG A 296 19.60 -4.52 -17.60
CA ARG A 296 19.05 -5.71 -18.30
C ARG A 296 19.97 -6.93 -18.21
N ASP A 297 21.28 -6.71 -18.16
CA ASP A 297 22.26 -7.79 -18.07
C ASP A 297 22.53 -8.26 -16.63
N ARG A 298 22.20 -7.45 -15.61
CA ARG A 298 22.50 -7.74 -14.19
C ARG A 298 21.36 -8.39 -13.41
N PHE A 299 20.11 -8.14 -13.80
CA PHE A 299 18.93 -8.71 -13.13
C PHE A 299 18.04 -9.60 -14.01
N PRO A 300 18.57 -10.48 -14.90
CA PRO A 300 17.71 -11.40 -15.64
C PRO A 300 17.11 -12.49 -14.73
N ALA A 301 15.93 -12.96 -15.14
CA ALA A 301 15.08 -13.87 -14.38
C ALA A 301 15.67 -15.28 -14.19
N ASP A 302 16.59 -15.72 -15.07
CA ASP A 302 17.16 -17.07 -15.05
C ASP A 302 18.71 -17.02 -15.11
N HIS A 303 19.37 -17.76 -14.22
CA HIS A 303 20.84 -17.96 -14.15
C HIS A 303 21.70 -16.71 -13.85
N SER A 304 21.15 -15.70 -13.16
CA SER A 304 21.94 -14.59 -12.64
C SER A 304 22.63 -14.93 -11.31
N PRO A 305 23.75 -14.27 -10.97
CA PRO A 305 24.38 -14.39 -9.65
C PRO A 305 23.40 -14.09 -8.49
N TRP A 306 22.39 -13.26 -8.76
CA TRP A 306 21.26 -13.01 -7.87
C TRP A 306 20.45 -14.28 -7.63
N ALA A 307 19.99 -14.95 -8.68
CA ALA A 307 19.18 -16.15 -8.60
C ALA A 307 19.92 -17.31 -7.90
N GLU A 308 21.21 -17.48 -8.18
CA GLU A 308 22.05 -18.50 -7.52
C GLU A 308 22.15 -18.24 -6.01
N THR A 309 22.44 -17.00 -5.62
CA THR A 309 22.53 -16.62 -4.20
C THR A 309 21.18 -16.74 -3.50
N LEU A 310 20.10 -16.36 -4.19
CA LEU A 310 18.74 -16.48 -3.68
C LEU A 310 18.37 -17.95 -3.42
N GLU A 311 18.74 -18.88 -4.30
CA GLU A 311 18.46 -20.30 -4.09
C GLU A 311 19.31 -20.90 -2.95
N GLN A 312 20.54 -20.43 -2.77
CA GLN A 312 21.41 -20.87 -1.67
C GLN A 312 20.91 -20.41 -0.29
N VAL A 313 20.41 -19.19 -0.17
CA VAL A 313 20.00 -18.61 1.12
C VAL A 313 18.50 -18.80 1.39
N TYR A 314 17.67 -18.78 0.35
CA TYR A 314 16.22 -18.89 0.42
C TYR A 314 15.70 -19.91 -0.60
N PRO A 315 15.83 -21.23 -0.39
CA PRO A 315 15.37 -22.21 -1.38
C PRO A 315 13.90 -22.04 -1.77
N ALA A 316 13.60 -22.06 -3.07
CA ALA A 316 12.26 -21.78 -3.59
C ALA A 316 11.16 -22.69 -3.01
N PRO A 317 11.38 -24.01 -2.81
CA PRO A 317 10.37 -24.91 -2.27
C PRO A 317 9.94 -24.57 -0.83
N ALA A 318 10.82 -23.94 -0.05
CA ALA A 318 10.57 -23.61 1.35
C ALA A 318 10.06 -22.18 1.54
N CYS A 319 10.59 -21.23 0.76
CA CYS A 319 10.36 -19.80 0.96
C CYS A 319 9.38 -19.18 -0.06
N GLY A 320 9.08 -19.89 -1.15
CA GLY A 320 8.36 -19.32 -2.29
C GLY A 320 9.15 -18.21 -2.99
N ARG A 321 8.50 -17.57 -3.97
CA ARG A 321 9.07 -16.47 -4.76
C ARG A 321 8.03 -15.38 -4.95
N ARG A 322 8.50 -14.14 -4.94
CA ARG A 322 7.79 -12.94 -5.39
C ARG A 322 8.62 -12.21 -6.44
N VAL A 323 7.97 -11.38 -7.24
CA VAL A 323 8.68 -10.62 -8.29
C VAL A 323 8.41 -9.14 -8.09
N LEU A 324 9.48 -8.36 -7.95
CA LEU A 324 9.44 -6.91 -7.96
C LEU A 324 9.75 -6.40 -9.37
N GLU A 325 8.75 -5.83 -10.03
CA GLU A 325 8.86 -5.24 -11.36
C GLU A 325 9.08 -3.73 -11.21
N LEU A 326 10.14 -3.19 -11.80
CA LEU A 326 10.50 -1.77 -11.67
C LEU A 326 10.14 -1.00 -12.94
N VAL A 327 9.31 0.02 -12.78
CA VAL A 327 8.80 0.88 -13.85
C VAL A 327 9.22 2.33 -13.59
N HIS A 328 9.77 2.98 -14.60
CA HIS A 328 10.23 4.36 -14.56
C HIS A 328 9.42 5.24 -15.50
N PHE A 329 8.96 6.37 -14.97
CA PHE A 329 8.17 7.39 -15.66
C PHE A 329 9.05 8.64 -15.85
N PRO A 330 9.83 8.72 -16.95
CA PRO A 330 10.72 9.86 -17.18
C PRO A 330 9.93 11.14 -17.47
N ASP A 331 10.57 12.29 -17.29
CA ASP A 331 10.07 13.63 -17.69
C ASP A 331 8.93 14.22 -16.86
N LEU A 332 8.23 13.42 -16.05
CA LEU A 332 7.20 13.88 -15.12
C LEU A 332 7.67 13.75 -13.67
N SER A 333 7.33 14.72 -12.82
CA SER A 333 7.52 14.55 -11.37
C SER A 333 6.48 13.59 -10.79
N ASP A 334 6.86 12.93 -9.69
CA ASP A 334 5.96 12.17 -8.83
C ASP A 334 4.68 12.96 -8.50
N ARG A 335 4.83 14.19 -8.04
CA ARG A 335 3.73 15.08 -7.68
C ARG A 335 2.76 15.30 -8.82
N GLU A 336 3.28 15.59 -10.01
CA GLU A 336 2.47 15.81 -11.20
C GLU A 336 1.66 14.58 -11.57
N LEU A 337 2.34 13.44 -11.70
CA LEU A 337 1.69 12.23 -12.20
C LEU A 337 0.65 11.72 -11.20
N PHE A 338 0.94 11.71 -9.90
CA PHE A 338 -0.04 11.29 -8.89
C PHE A 338 -1.23 12.24 -8.79
N LEU A 339 -1.02 13.56 -8.75
CA LEU A 339 -2.13 14.52 -8.66
C LEU A 339 -3.05 14.44 -9.88
N GLU A 340 -2.49 14.33 -11.08
CA GLU A 340 -3.28 14.22 -12.31
C GLU A 340 -4.02 12.88 -12.41
N THR A 341 -3.41 11.79 -11.95
CA THR A 341 -3.99 10.45 -12.04
C THR A 341 -5.08 10.24 -10.99
N PHE A 342 -4.85 10.67 -9.73
CA PHE A 342 -5.69 10.26 -8.60
C PHE A 342 -6.43 11.41 -7.90
N ALA A 343 -5.96 12.65 -8.01
CA ALA A 343 -6.56 13.79 -7.30
C ALA A 343 -7.39 14.71 -8.20
N ARG A 344 -7.53 14.39 -9.49
CA ARG A 344 -8.26 15.22 -10.46
C ARG A 344 -9.75 15.30 -10.12
N GLU A 345 -10.20 16.49 -9.75
CA GLU A 345 -11.62 16.83 -9.67
C GLU A 345 -11.93 17.92 -10.71
N PRO A 346 -13.09 17.86 -11.40
CA PRO A 346 -13.54 18.97 -12.21
C PRO A 346 -13.92 20.15 -11.30
N GLY A 347 -13.03 21.14 -11.19
CA GLY A 347 -13.31 22.42 -10.52
C GLY A 347 -12.50 22.73 -9.25
N THR A 348 -11.65 21.83 -8.77
CA THR A 348 -10.88 22.03 -7.54
C THR A 348 -9.50 22.61 -7.85
N LEU A 349 -9.09 23.61 -7.06
CA LEU A 349 -7.83 24.36 -7.13
C LEU A 349 -6.70 23.58 -7.83
N GLN A 350 -6.39 23.98 -9.06
CA GLN A 350 -5.11 23.65 -9.69
C GLN A 350 -4.05 24.30 -8.82
N ALA A 351 -3.50 23.56 -7.87
CA ALA A 351 -2.30 23.97 -7.19
C ALA A 351 -1.27 24.24 -8.28
N GLU A 352 -0.79 25.49 -8.38
CA GLU A 352 0.21 25.87 -9.36
C GLU A 352 1.38 24.89 -9.23
N VAL A 353 1.49 23.98 -10.21
CA VAL A 353 2.55 22.98 -10.27
C VAL A 353 3.83 23.73 -10.65
N HIS A 354 4.46 24.35 -9.66
CA HIS A 354 5.76 24.99 -9.84
C HIS A 354 6.84 23.92 -9.72
N GLY A 355 7.45 23.61 -10.88
CA GLY A 355 8.77 23.02 -11.10
C GLY A 355 9.39 22.27 -9.93
N GLY A 356 8.93 21.04 -9.69
CA GLY A 356 9.72 20.05 -8.96
C GLY A 356 10.91 19.59 -9.81
N ASP A 357 12.00 19.18 -9.15
CA ASP A 357 13.15 18.57 -9.79
C ASP A 357 12.67 17.34 -10.60
N LYS A 358 12.88 17.35 -11.92
CA LYS A 358 12.33 16.34 -12.85
C LYS A 358 13.14 15.05 -12.80
N LYS A 359 13.22 14.42 -11.62
CA LYS A 359 13.94 13.15 -11.44
C LYS A 359 13.20 11.94 -12.04
N GLY A 360 11.98 12.12 -12.55
CA GLY A 360 11.13 11.01 -12.96
C GLY A 360 10.53 10.31 -11.73
N LEU A 361 9.45 9.57 -11.94
CA LEU A 361 8.87 8.72 -10.90
C LEU A 361 9.34 7.28 -11.10
N LEU A 362 9.72 6.60 -10.01
CA LEU A 362 9.99 5.17 -10.01
C LEU A 362 8.95 4.43 -9.17
N VAL A 363 8.32 3.42 -9.78
CA VAL A 363 7.31 2.57 -9.14
C VAL A 363 7.69 1.10 -9.29
N GLY A 364 7.61 0.38 -8.18
CA GLY A 364 7.77 -1.07 -8.13
C GLY A 364 6.41 -1.76 -7.98
N HIS A 365 6.15 -2.81 -8.75
CA HIS A 365 5.02 -3.70 -8.54
C HIS A 365 5.51 -5.03 -7.96
N LEU A 366 5.01 -5.39 -6.77
CA LEU A 366 5.34 -6.65 -6.10
C LEU A 366 4.23 -7.68 -6.33
N GLY A 367 4.49 -8.67 -7.18
CA GLY A 367 3.58 -9.76 -7.54
C GLY A 367 3.89 -11.10 -6.87
#